data_AF-A0A8S3UHV2-F1
#
_entry.id   AF-A0A8S3UHV2-F1
#
_cell.length_a   1.000
_cell.length_b   1.000
_cell.length_c   1.000
_cell.angle_alpha   90.00
_cell.angle_beta   90.00
_cell.angle_gamma   90.00
#
_symmetry.space_group_name_H-M   'P 1'
#
loop_
_entity.id
_entity.type
_entity.pdbx_description
1 polymer ?
#
loop_
_entity_poly.entity_id
_entity_poly.type
_entity_poly.pdbx_seq_one_letter_code
_entity_poly.pdbx_strand_id
1 'polypeptide(L)'
;MFAVLGTFGIAIFLVNIKGGTFATATIRRTISDFGVLLSIISMVVVDALVGVPTEKLSVPAEFKPSNAARGWFINPWSDKNPWWLILVAAIPALLTTILIFMDQQITAVIVNRPAHKLRKGGGYHLDMLILGILIVVLSLFGLPWYVAATVSALAHIKSLTRESECAAPGEKPTFLGVREQRVTALLVGILSGFAVLITSVLKFIPMPVLYGVFLYMGVASLKGMQDNTRRRESVSARRERCKSLPATANMGFRPHLPSVDETAMNTHNLNAFDKRQRKISLMALPDERTYRKSSERSINSDFQLSVSCLNRSLSQENTDGIRNQEIFDKRKTRRPSLLAIPPPTLHE
;
A
#
# COMPACT_ATOMS: atom_id res chain seq x y z
N MET A 1 -1.72 29.39 -5.91
CA MET A 1 -1.60 29.09 -4.46
C MET A 1 -2.96 28.93 -3.78
N PHE A 2 -3.89 29.89 -3.94
CA PHE A 2 -5.24 29.81 -3.35
C PHE A 2 -5.97 28.49 -3.64
N ALA A 3 -6.06 28.08 -4.91
CA ALA A 3 -6.72 26.83 -5.30
C ALA A 3 -6.06 25.57 -4.68
N VAL A 4 -4.73 25.55 -4.53
CA VAL A 4 -4.00 24.43 -3.91
C VAL A 4 -4.39 24.30 -2.44
N LEU A 5 -4.24 25.40 -1.68
CA LEU A 5 -4.50 25.42 -0.24
C LEU A 5 -5.99 25.22 0.06
N GLY A 6 -6.87 25.81 -0.75
CA GLY A 6 -8.30 25.64 -0.58
C GLY A 6 -8.77 24.21 -0.90
N THR A 7 -8.27 23.58 -1.98
CA THR A 7 -8.59 22.16 -2.25
C THR A 7 -8.10 21.25 -1.13
N PHE A 8 -6.86 21.47 -0.66
CA PHE A 8 -6.28 20.73 0.46
C PHE A 8 -7.07 20.92 1.76
N GLY A 9 -7.44 22.17 2.10
CA GLY A 9 -8.22 22.50 3.29
C GLY A 9 -9.62 21.89 3.26
N ILE A 10 -10.33 22.01 2.13
CA ILE A 10 -11.66 21.41 1.94
C ILE A 10 -11.57 19.88 2.02
N ALA A 11 -10.56 19.26 1.39
CA ALA A 11 -10.36 17.81 1.46
C ALA A 11 -10.14 17.34 2.89
N ILE A 12 -9.30 18.01 3.68
CA ILE A 12 -9.08 17.68 5.09
C ILE A 12 -10.36 17.86 5.89
N PHE A 13 -11.11 18.94 5.67
CA PHE A 13 -12.36 19.19 6.36
C PHE A 13 -13.38 18.08 6.09
N LEU A 14 -13.66 17.79 4.82
CA LEU A 14 -14.65 16.77 4.42
C LEU A 14 -14.26 15.37 4.91
N VAL A 15 -12.98 15.04 4.93
CA VAL A 15 -12.52 13.74 5.43
C VAL A 15 -12.61 13.67 6.95
N ASN A 16 -12.27 14.73 7.67
CA ASN A 16 -12.36 14.80 9.13
C ASN A 16 -13.79 14.77 9.65
N ILE A 17 -14.80 15.10 8.83
CA ILE A 17 -16.23 14.96 9.17
C ILE A 17 -16.52 13.54 9.66
N LYS A 18 -15.80 12.51 9.21
CA LYS A 18 -15.92 11.11 9.71
C LYS A 18 -15.83 10.97 11.24
N GLY A 19 -15.06 11.83 11.90
CA GLY A 19 -14.90 11.83 13.36
C GLY A 19 -15.83 12.79 14.12
N GLY A 20 -16.56 13.67 13.41
CA GLY A 20 -17.44 14.65 14.02
C GLY A 20 -18.76 14.04 14.51
N THR A 21 -19.43 14.70 15.45
CA THR A 21 -20.75 14.30 15.97
C THR A 21 -21.92 14.78 15.10
N PHE A 22 -21.65 15.64 14.12
CA PHE A 22 -22.65 16.20 13.23
C PHE A 22 -23.04 15.18 12.14
N ALA A 23 -24.35 14.97 11.96
CA ALA A 23 -25.02 14.07 11.00
C ALA A 23 -25.01 12.56 11.31
N THR A 24 -25.94 11.84 10.66
CA THR A 24 -26.10 10.38 10.76
C THR A 24 -24.86 9.64 10.25
N ALA A 25 -24.52 8.52 10.89
CA ALA A 25 -23.29 7.76 10.62
C ALA A 25 -23.09 7.39 9.14
N THR A 26 -24.18 7.06 8.42
CA THR A 26 -24.14 6.73 6.99
C THR A 26 -23.73 7.93 6.14
N ILE A 27 -24.39 9.08 6.34
CA ILE A 27 -24.13 10.33 5.60
C ILE A 27 -22.69 10.79 5.83
N ARG A 28 -22.23 10.71 7.08
CA ARG A 28 -20.88 11.09 7.49
C ARG A 28 -19.80 10.25 6.80
N ARG A 29 -20.04 8.93 6.64
CA ARG A 29 -19.13 8.02 5.93
C ARG A 29 -19.14 8.31 4.43
N THR A 30 -20.32 8.45 3.81
CA THR A 30 -20.41 8.73 2.36
C THR A 30 -19.76 10.06 1.99
N ILE A 31 -19.95 11.11 2.78
CA ILE A 31 -19.32 12.42 2.53
C ILE A 31 -17.79 12.33 2.67
N SER A 32 -17.30 11.60 3.66
CA SER A 32 -15.85 11.42 3.87
C SER A 32 -15.21 10.63 2.71
N ASP A 33 -15.87 9.58 2.23
CA ASP A 33 -15.38 8.74 1.13
C ASP A 33 -15.34 9.50 -0.21
N PHE A 34 -16.35 10.35 -0.48
CA PHE A 34 -16.37 11.25 -1.65
C PHE A 34 -15.65 12.59 -1.41
N GLY A 35 -15.05 12.82 -0.24
CA GLY A 35 -14.56 14.14 0.18
C GLY A 35 -13.51 14.72 -0.77
N VAL A 36 -12.60 13.88 -1.29
CA VAL A 36 -11.59 14.30 -2.27
C VAL A 36 -12.21 14.65 -3.63
N LEU A 37 -13.26 13.93 -4.05
CA LEU A 37 -13.96 14.23 -5.31
C LEU A 37 -14.76 15.54 -5.17
N LEU A 38 -15.46 15.70 -4.05
CA LEU A 38 -16.23 16.91 -3.76
C LEU A 38 -15.33 18.15 -3.61
N SER A 39 -14.11 18.01 -3.09
CA SER A 39 -13.17 19.13 -3.01
C SER A 39 -12.69 19.57 -4.41
N ILE A 40 -12.46 18.63 -5.34
CA ILE A 40 -12.14 18.94 -6.73
C ILE A 40 -13.29 19.70 -7.38
N ILE A 41 -14.52 19.16 -7.31
CA ILE A 41 -15.69 19.77 -7.94
C ILE A 41 -15.94 21.17 -7.38
N SER A 42 -15.89 21.33 -6.06
CA SER A 42 -16.07 22.62 -5.40
C SER A 42 -15.06 23.66 -5.89
N MET A 43 -13.76 23.31 -5.97
CA MET A 43 -12.76 24.28 -6.44
C MET A 43 -12.77 24.52 -7.94
N VAL A 44 -13.22 23.55 -8.75
CA VAL A 44 -13.49 23.79 -10.18
C VAL A 44 -14.63 24.79 -10.36
N VAL A 45 -15.70 24.69 -9.55
CA VAL A 45 -16.81 25.67 -9.58
C VAL A 45 -16.33 27.06 -9.16
N VAL A 46 -15.52 27.17 -8.10
CA VAL A 46 -14.95 28.47 -7.69
C VAL A 46 -14.06 29.05 -8.79
N ASP A 47 -13.21 28.25 -9.43
CA ASP A 47 -12.38 28.69 -10.57
C ASP A 47 -13.23 29.19 -11.74
N ALA A 48 -14.33 28.50 -12.04
CA ALA A 48 -15.28 28.90 -13.07
C ALA A 48 -16.01 30.22 -12.74
N LEU A 49 -16.32 30.48 -11.46
CA LEU A 49 -16.98 31.72 -11.01
C LEU A 49 -16.01 32.91 -10.98
N VAL A 50 -14.76 32.68 -10.61
CA VAL A 50 -13.73 33.72 -10.47
C VAL A 50 -13.15 34.13 -11.83
N GLY A 51 -13.19 33.23 -12.84
CA GLY A 51 -12.89 33.57 -14.23
C GLY A 51 -11.44 34.00 -14.50
N VAL A 52 -10.51 33.70 -13.59
CA VAL A 52 -9.08 34.04 -13.73
C VAL A 52 -8.41 33.05 -14.69
N PRO A 53 -7.49 33.50 -15.57
CA PRO A 53 -6.74 32.60 -16.45
C PRO A 53 -5.83 31.69 -15.64
N THR A 54 -6.29 30.48 -15.35
CA THR A 54 -5.53 29.41 -14.71
C THR A 54 -5.01 28.42 -15.76
N GLU A 55 -3.81 27.88 -15.52
CA GLU A 55 -3.28 26.78 -16.33
C GLU A 55 -4.17 25.55 -16.15
N LYS A 56 -4.91 25.24 -17.20
CA LYS A 56 -5.83 24.09 -17.27
C LYS A 56 -5.11 22.86 -17.81
N LEU A 57 -5.66 21.70 -17.51
CA LEU A 57 -5.12 20.43 -17.99
C LEU A 57 -5.12 20.40 -19.54
N SER A 58 -3.91 20.51 -20.12
CA SER A 58 -3.72 20.44 -21.57
C SER A 58 -3.60 18.99 -22.02
N VAL A 59 -4.68 18.45 -22.56
CA VAL A 59 -4.71 17.09 -23.14
C VAL A 59 -4.83 17.22 -24.66
N PRO A 60 -3.93 16.58 -25.45
CA PRO A 60 -4.06 16.55 -26.90
C PRO A 60 -5.34 15.80 -27.28
N ALA A 61 -6.10 16.36 -28.23
CA ALA A 61 -7.36 15.76 -28.68
C ALA A 61 -7.15 14.54 -29.60
N GLU A 62 -5.93 14.35 -30.10
CA GLU A 62 -5.59 13.30 -31.06
C GLU A 62 -4.37 12.51 -30.57
N PHE A 63 -4.42 11.18 -30.72
CA PHE A 63 -3.26 10.33 -30.49
C PHE A 63 -2.26 10.52 -31.64
N LYS A 64 -1.16 11.21 -31.36
CA LYS A 64 -0.06 11.41 -32.30
C LYS A 64 1.24 10.83 -31.72
N PRO A 65 2.09 10.22 -32.57
CA PRO A 65 3.42 9.85 -32.14
C PRO A 65 4.20 11.11 -31.73
N SER A 66 5.11 10.98 -30.75
CA SER A 66 5.89 12.12 -30.23
C SER A 66 6.72 12.86 -31.30
N ASN A 67 6.95 12.22 -32.45
CA ASN A 67 7.55 12.84 -33.62
C ASN A 67 6.72 12.46 -34.86
N ALA A 68 6.31 13.44 -35.65
CA ALA A 68 5.52 13.24 -36.86
C ALA A 68 6.23 12.38 -37.92
N ALA A 69 7.58 12.31 -37.88
CA ALA A 69 8.39 11.49 -38.77
C ALA A 69 8.55 10.02 -38.31
N ARG A 70 7.97 9.63 -37.16
CA ARG A 70 8.12 8.29 -36.56
C ARG A 70 6.80 7.52 -36.62
N GLY A 71 6.87 6.29 -37.12
CA GLY A 71 5.76 5.33 -37.03
C GLY A 71 5.59 4.76 -35.61
N TRP A 72 4.42 4.19 -35.31
CA TRP A 72 4.12 3.61 -33.99
C TRP A 72 4.99 2.42 -33.62
N PHE A 73 5.46 1.66 -34.61
CA PHE A 73 6.39 0.54 -34.40
C PHE A 73 7.82 0.98 -34.68
N ILE A 74 8.74 0.64 -33.78
CA ILE A 74 10.16 0.94 -33.91
C ILE A 74 10.89 -0.32 -34.26
N ASN A 75 11.49 -0.31 -35.44
CA ASN A 75 12.33 -1.41 -35.87
C ASN A 75 13.67 -1.37 -35.09
N PRO A 76 14.01 -2.41 -34.31
CA PRO A 76 15.29 -2.47 -33.60
C PRO A 76 16.50 -2.58 -34.56
N TRP A 77 16.29 -3.10 -35.77
CA TRP A 77 17.30 -3.11 -36.84
C TRP A 77 16.99 -1.99 -37.84
N SER A 78 17.51 -0.80 -37.57
CA SER A 78 17.38 0.36 -38.46
C SER A 78 18.72 0.67 -39.10
N ASP A 79 18.75 0.85 -40.42
CA ASP A 79 19.96 1.17 -41.20
C ASP A 79 20.62 2.49 -40.79
N LYS A 80 19.90 3.32 -40.02
CA LYS A 80 20.39 4.61 -39.52
C LYS A 80 21.29 4.49 -38.28
N ASN A 81 21.25 3.36 -37.56
CA ASN A 81 22.00 3.18 -36.31
C ASN A 81 23.20 2.26 -36.50
N PRO A 82 24.38 2.63 -35.98
CA PRO A 82 25.53 1.74 -36.02
C PRO A 82 25.36 0.55 -35.07
N TRP A 83 25.90 -0.61 -35.46
CA TRP A 83 25.73 -1.88 -34.74
C TRP A 83 26.27 -1.85 -33.30
N TRP A 84 27.32 -1.07 -33.01
CA TRP A 84 27.88 -0.93 -31.66
C TRP A 84 26.91 -0.31 -30.66
N LEU A 85 25.90 0.43 -31.13
CA LEU A 85 24.89 1.06 -30.26
C LEU A 85 24.10 0.00 -29.47
N ILE A 86 23.86 -1.18 -30.07
CA ILE A 86 23.13 -2.28 -29.43
C ILE A 86 23.92 -2.82 -28.23
N LEU A 87 25.25 -2.92 -28.36
CA LEU A 87 26.13 -3.35 -27.27
C LEU A 87 26.20 -2.29 -26.17
N VAL A 88 26.32 -1.02 -26.54
CA VAL A 88 26.33 0.08 -25.56
C VAL A 88 24.99 0.17 -24.82
N ALA A 89 23.87 -0.10 -25.50
CA ALA A 89 22.53 -0.09 -24.90
C ALA A 89 22.33 -1.17 -23.82
N ALA A 90 23.17 -2.21 -23.76
CA ALA A 90 23.13 -3.21 -22.70
C ALA A 90 23.43 -2.60 -21.30
N ILE A 91 24.30 -1.58 -21.25
CA ILE A 91 24.67 -0.90 -19.99
C ILE A 91 23.47 -0.18 -19.34
N PRO A 92 22.77 0.75 -20.03
CA PRO A 92 21.58 1.40 -19.46
C PRO A 92 20.40 0.42 -19.30
N ALA A 93 20.31 -0.64 -20.11
CA ALA A 93 19.29 -1.67 -19.93
C ALA A 93 19.48 -2.45 -18.62
N LEU A 94 20.73 -2.81 -18.29
CA LEU A 94 21.06 -3.45 -17.00
C LEU A 94 20.69 -2.54 -15.83
N LEU A 95 21.09 -1.26 -15.88
CA LEU A 95 20.78 -0.28 -14.85
C LEU A 95 19.26 -0.14 -14.66
N THR A 96 18.51 0.00 -15.76
CA THR A 96 17.05 0.16 -15.69
C THR A 96 16.36 -1.09 -15.16
N THR A 97 16.82 -2.29 -15.55
CA THR A 97 16.27 -3.55 -15.05
C THR A 97 16.37 -3.63 -13.53
N ILE A 98 17.51 -3.20 -12.95
CA ILE A 98 17.71 -3.16 -11.50
C ILE A 98 16.75 -2.16 -10.85
N LEU A 99 16.59 -0.95 -11.41
CA LEU A 99 15.68 0.06 -10.87
C LEU A 99 14.23 -0.43 -10.86
N ILE A 100 13.77 -1.01 -11.97
CA ILE A 100 12.41 -1.54 -12.10
C ILE A 100 12.18 -2.70 -11.15
N PHE A 101 13.17 -3.61 -11.02
CA PHE A 101 13.10 -4.72 -10.08
C PHE A 101 12.97 -4.23 -8.64
N MET A 102 13.79 -3.27 -8.23
CA MET A 102 13.75 -2.71 -6.88
C MET A 102 12.42 -2.03 -6.58
N ASP A 103 11.90 -1.22 -7.52
CA ASP A 103 10.65 -0.49 -7.31
C ASP A 103 9.43 -1.42 -7.25
N GLN A 104 9.39 -2.44 -8.10
CA GLN A 104 8.33 -3.46 -8.07
C GLN A 104 8.32 -4.23 -6.74
N GLN A 105 9.50 -4.65 -6.27
CA GLN A 105 9.61 -5.46 -5.05
C GLN A 105 9.29 -4.65 -3.80
N ILE A 106 9.77 -3.41 -3.71
CA ILE A 106 9.41 -2.50 -2.60
C ILE A 106 7.90 -2.27 -2.58
N THR A 107 7.31 -1.95 -3.74
CA THR A 107 5.88 -1.68 -3.85
C THR A 107 5.04 -2.91 -3.47
N ALA A 108 5.41 -4.10 -3.98
CA ALA A 108 4.70 -5.34 -3.70
C ALA A 108 4.74 -5.72 -2.22
N VAL A 109 5.88 -5.55 -1.54
CA VAL A 109 6.01 -5.83 -0.09
C VAL A 109 5.19 -4.85 0.74
N ILE A 110 5.16 -3.57 0.36
CA ILE A 110 4.37 -2.54 1.07
C ILE A 110 2.87 -2.86 0.98
N VAL A 111 2.39 -3.22 -0.22
CA VAL A 111 0.98 -3.57 -0.45
C VAL A 111 0.59 -4.86 0.27
N ASN A 112 1.45 -5.87 0.22
CA ASN A 112 1.19 -7.19 0.81
C ASN A 112 1.49 -7.26 2.32
N ARG A 113 1.58 -6.12 2.99
CA ARG A 113 1.86 -6.09 4.42
C ARG A 113 0.75 -6.81 5.20
N PRO A 114 1.08 -7.69 6.18
CA PRO A 114 0.08 -8.44 6.95
C PRO A 114 -0.89 -7.54 7.74
N ALA A 115 -0.54 -6.27 7.95
CA ALA A 115 -1.42 -5.26 8.54
C ALA A 115 -2.71 -5.03 7.73
N HIS A 116 -2.69 -5.26 6.42
CA HIS A 116 -3.85 -5.08 5.54
C HIS A 116 -4.82 -6.26 5.55
N LYS A 117 -4.49 -7.38 6.22
CA LYS A 117 -5.33 -8.58 6.33
C LYS A 117 -5.86 -9.08 4.97
N LEU A 118 -4.99 -9.11 3.95
CA LEU A 118 -5.33 -9.64 2.63
C LEU A 118 -5.59 -11.16 2.72
N ARG A 119 -6.57 -11.65 1.96
CA ARG A 119 -6.99 -13.06 1.95
C ARG A 119 -6.30 -13.84 0.84
N LYS A 120 -5.95 -13.21 -0.28
CA LYS A 120 -5.21 -13.84 -1.37
C LYS A 120 -3.70 -13.68 -1.14
N GLY A 121 -2.95 -14.74 -1.47
CA GLY A 121 -1.49 -14.72 -1.40
C GLY A 121 -0.85 -13.75 -2.40
N GLY A 122 0.38 -13.32 -2.12
CA GLY A 122 1.15 -12.44 -2.99
C GLY A 122 1.71 -13.16 -4.22
N GLY A 123 1.57 -12.57 -5.40
CA GLY A 123 2.03 -13.12 -6.67
C GLY A 123 3.28 -12.44 -7.23
N TYR A 124 4.36 -12.38 -6.46
CA TYR A 124 5.57 -11.61 -6.81
C TYR A 124 6.21 -12.03 -8.15
N HIS A 125 6.34 -13.35 -8.41
CA HIS A 125 6.95 -13.83 -9.65
C HIS A 125 6.08 -13.56 -10.88
N LEU A 126 4.76 -13.73 -10.74
CA LEU A 126 3.81 -13.46 -11.82
C LEU A 126 3.84 -11.97 -12.20
N ASP A 127 3.96 -11.09 -11.21
CA ASP A 127 4.02 -9.65 -11.38
C ASP A 127 5.29 -9.24 -12.16
N MET A 128 6.45 -9.80 -11.79
CA MET A 128 7.71 -9.58 -12.52
C MET A 128 7.67 -10.09 -13.96
N LEU A 129 7.01 -11.24 -14.20
CA LEU A 129 6.86 -11.80 -15.55
C LEU A 129 5.98 -10.90 -16.43
N ILE A 130 4.83 -10.46 -15.92
CA ILE A 130 3.90 -9.58 -16.64
C ILE A 130 4.56 -8.24 -16.94
N LEU A 131 5.28 -7.67 -15.97
CA LEU A 131 6.01 -6.42 -16.13
C LEU A 131 7.10 -6.52 -17.20
N GLY A 132 7.86 -7.63 -17.21
CA GLY A 132 8.87 -7.89 -18.23
C GLY A 132 8.29 -7.97 -19.64
N ILE A 133 7.18 -8.70 -19.82
CA ILE A 133 6.46 -8.77 -21.10
C ILE A 133 5.97 -7.38 -21.52
N LEU A 134 5.42 -6.59 -20.58
CA LEU A 134 4.93 -5.25 -20.86
C LEU A 134 6.05 -4.30 -21.29
N ILE A 135 7.23 -4.37 -20.66
CA ILE A 135 8.39 -3.55 -21.03
C ILE A 135 8.84 -3.87 -22.45
N VAL A 136 8.88 -5.15 -22.85
CA VAL A 136 9.22 -5.53 -24.23
C VAL A 136 8.21 -4.93 -25.22
N VAL A 137 6.92 -5.08 -24.95
CA VAL A 137 5.85 -4.53 -25.79
C VAL A 137 5.94 -3.01 -25.89
N LEU A 138 6.04 -2.30 -24.76
CA LEU A 138 6.15 -0.84 -24.73
C LEU A 138 7.43 -0.33 -25.43
N SER A 139 8.53 -1.09 -25.35
CA SER A 139 9.78 -0.76 -26.04
C SER A 139 9.64 -0.85 -27.56
N LEU A 140 8.93 -1.86 -28.07
CA LEU A 140 8.65 -2.00 -29.51
C LEU A 140 7.75 -0.88 -30.05
N PHE A 141 6.80 -0.42 -29.23
CA PHE A 141 5.94 0.73 -29.56
C PHE A 141 6.55 2.09 -29.20
N GLY A 142 7.70 2.10 -28.51
CA GLY A 142 8.39 3.33 -28.15
C GLY A 142 7.69 4.18 -27.11
N LEU A 143 6.80 3.56 -26.35
CA LEU A 143 6.05 4.16 -25.27
C LEU A 143 6.89 4.16 -23.99
N PRO A 144 6.70 5.15 -23.09
CA PRO A 144 7.39 5.17 -21.81
C PRO A 144 7.03 3.93 -20.99
N TRP A 145 8.03 3.36 -20.32
CA TRP A 145 7.84 2.20 -19.46
C TRP A 145 6.97 2.56 -18.25
N TYR A 146 6.15 1.59 -17.82
CA TYR A 146 5.26 1.73 -16.68
C TYR A 146 5.81 0.96 -15.48
N VAL A 147 5.77 1.57 -14.30
CA VAL A 147 6.21 0.97 -13.03
C VAL A 147 5.13 1.12 -11.96
N ALA A 148 5.10 0.21 -10.99
CA ALA A 148 4.10 0.23 -9.93
C ALA A 148 4.26 1.47 -9.02
N ALA A 149 3.27 2.35 -9.03
CA ALA A 149 3.29 3.56 -8.20
C ALA A 149 2.82 3.28 -6.76
N THR A 150 3.75 3.27 -5.80
CA THR A 150 3.47 3.00 -4.38
C THR A 150 2.37 3.90 -3.78
N VAL A 151 2.44 5.23 -3.97
CA VAL A 151 1.48 6.17 -3.36
C VAL A 151 0.06 5.96 -3.90
N SER A 152 -0.07 5.71 -5.20
CA SER A 152 -1.35 5.42 -5.85
C SER A 152 -1.93 4.10 -5.36
N ALA A 153 -1.10 3.05 -5.29
CA ALA A 153 -1.50 1.75 -4.76
C ALA A 153 -1.97 1.84 -3.30
N LEU A 154 -1.26 2.59 -2.46
CA LEU A 154 -1.65 2.82 -1.06
C LEU A 154 -2.96 3.61 -0.94
N ALA A 155 -3.17 4.64 -1.77
CA ALA A 155 -4.41 5.41 -1.79
C ALA A 155 -5.60 4.52 -2.20
N HIS A 156 -5.41 3.66 -3.22
CA HIS A 156 -6.41 2.70 -3.67
C HIS A 156 -6.77 1.68 -2.57
N ILE A 157 -5.78 1.09 -1.90
CA ILE A 157 -6.01 0.15 -0.78
C ILE A 157 -6.74 0.82 0.39
N LYS A 158 -6.39 2.08 0.69
CA LYS A 158 -7.06 2.86 1.73
C LYS A 158 -8.54 3.10 1.39
N SER A 159 -8.86 3.36 0.13
CA SER A 159 -10.26 3.50 -0.31
C SER A 159 -11.06 2.20 -0.24
N LEU A 160 -10.37 1.04 -0.30
CA LEU A 160 -10.98 -0.30 -0.22
C LEU A 160 -11.02 -0.89 1.19
N THR A 161 -10.54 -0.13 2.18
CA THR A 161 -10.51 -0.56 3.58
C THR A 161 -11.90 -0.50 4.20
N ARG A 162 -12.33 -1.61 4.81
CA ARG A 162 -13.50 -1.62 5.68
C ARG A 162 -13.10 -1.47 7.15
N GLU A 163 -13.67 -0.46 7.76
CA GLU A 163 -13.70 -0.28 9.20
C GLU A 163 -15.00 -0.86 9.76
N SER A 164 -14.94 -1.40 10.97
CA SER A 164 -16.11 -1.93 11.66
C SER A 164 -17.09 -0.83 11.94
N GLU A 165 -18.37 -1.16 11.76
CA GLU A 165 -19.44 -0.39 12.33
C GLU A 165 -19.35 -0.56 13.84
N CYS A 166 -19.09 0.53 14.56
CA CYS A 166 -19.12 0.51 16.01
C CYS A 166 -20.57 0.24 16.42
N ALA A 167 -20.83 -0.90 17.05
CA ALA A 167 -22.15 -1.23 17.58
C ALA A 167 -22.49 -0.45 18.87
N ALA A 168 -21.48 0.18 19.51
CA ALA A 168 -21.64 0.95 20.74
C ALA A 168 -20.86 2.29 20.74
N PRO A 169 -21.42 3.38 21.30
CA PRO A 169 -20.74 4.66 21.41
C PRO A 169 -19.52 4.56 22.34
N GLY A 170 -18.32 4.84 21.81
CA GLY A 170 -17.05 4.83 22.56
C GLY A 170 -16.05 3.75 22.15
N GLU A 171 -16.46 2.75 21.36
CA GLU A 171 -15.53 1.76 20.78
C GLU A 171 -14.81 2.36 19.57
N LYS A 172 -13.47 2.26 19.53
CA LYS A 172 -12.70 2.72 18.37
C LYS A 172 -13.00 1.80 17.18
N PRO A 173 -13.26 2.33 15.97
CA PRO A 173 -13.56 1.52 14.81
C PRO A 173 -12.43 0.51 14.58
N THR A 174 -12.77 -0.76 14.62
CA THR A 174 -11.81 -1.85 14.42
C THR A 174 -11.63 -2.10 12.93
N PHE A 175 -10.39 -2.26 12.48
CA PHE A 175 -10.09 -2.54 11.08
C PHE A 175 -10.45 -4.00 10.76
N LEU A 176 -11.49 -4.21 9.95
CA LEU A 176 -11.99 -5.54 9.56
C LEU A 176 -11.11 -6.17 8.48
N GLY A 177 -10.73 -5.39 7.46
CA GLY A 177 -9.87 -5.83 6.35
C GLY A 177 -10.08 -5.01 5.08
N VAL A 178 -9.34 -5.36 4.02
CA VAL A 178 -9.45 -4.72 2.70
C VAL A 178 -10.30 -5.58 1.78
N ARG A 179 -11.21 -4.94 1.03
CA ARG A 179 -11.99 -5.63 0.00
C ARG A 179 -11.16 -5.73 -1.29
N GLU A 180 -10.67 -6.92 -1.59
CA GLU A 180 -9.89 -7.18 -2.81
C GLU A 180 -10.78 -7.17 -4.05
N GLN A 181 -10.56 -6.21 -4.96
CA GLN A 181 -11.32 -6.05 -6.19
C GLN A 181 -10.39 -5.89 -7.39
N ARG A 182 -10.71 -6.57 -8.50
CA ARG A 182 -10.01 -6.40 -9.79
C ARG A 182 -10.67 -5.33 -10.67
N VAL A 183 -11.98 -5.16 -10.51
CA VAL A 183 -12.80 -4.27 -11.35
C VAL A 183 -12.42 -2.81 -11.20
N THR A 184 -12.11 -2.35 -9.98
CA THR A 184 -11.77 -0.94 -9.74
C THR A 184 -10.47 -0.54 -10.45
N ALA A 185 -9.43 -1.36 -10.39
CA ALA A 185 -8.17 -1.11 -11.09
C ALA A 185 -8.33 -1.16 -12.62
N LEU A 186 -9.09 -2.14 -13.13
CA LEU A 186 -9.40 -2.26 -14.56
C LEU A 186 -10.23 -1.07 -15.06
N LEU A 187 -11.21 -0.63 -14.28
CA LEU A 187 -12.05 0.52 -14.61
C LEU A 187 -11.24 1.81 -14.65
N VAL A 188 -10.33 2.04 -13.70
CA VAL A 188 -9.42 3.20 -13.74
C VAL A 188 -8.53 3.17 -14.99
N GLY A 189 -8.00 2.01 -15.37
CA GLY A 189 -7.21 1.85 -16.61
C GLY A 189 -8.02 2.14 -17.87
N ILE A 190 -9.25 1.60 -17.96
CA ILE A 190 -10.16 1.83 -19.08
C ILE A 190 -10.59 3.30 -19.16
N LEU A 191 -10.99 3.92 -18.04
CA LEU A 191 -11.36 5.34 -18.01
C LEU A 191 -10.19 6.25 -18.38
N SER A 192 -8.95 5.89 -17.99
CA SER A 192 -7.75 6.61 -18.40
C SER A 192 -7.54 6.54 -19.92
N GLY A 193 -7.78 5.37 -20.54
CA GLY A 193 -7.76 5.23 -22.00
C GLY A 193 -8.85 6.04 -22.69
N PHE A 194 -10.07 6.08 -22.12
CA PHE A 194 -11.18 6.88 -22.63
C PHE A 194 -11.05 8.39 -22.35
N ALA A 195 -10.11 8.82 -21.50
CA ALA A 195 -9.94 10.22 -21.12
C ALA A 195 -9.70 11.13 -22.35
N VAL A 196 -9.06 10.62 -23.41
CA VAL A 196 -8.84 11.36 -24.65
C VAL A 196 -10.15 11.69 -25.38
N LEU A 197 -11.16 10.81 -25.33
CA LEU A 197 -12.49 11.11 -25.88
C LEU A 197 -13.24 12.15 -25.04
N ILE A 198 -12.93 12.24 -23.74
CA ILE A 198 -13.57 13.13 -22.76
C ILE A 198 -12.76 14.43 -22.57
N THR A 199 -11.83 14.73 -23.49
CA THR A 199 -10.93 15.90 -23.41
C THR A 199 -11.67 17.23 -23.21
N SER A 200 -12.90 17.38 -23.73
CA SER A 200 -13.71 18.59 -23.54
C SER A 200 -14.06 18.85 -22.08
N VAL A 201 -14.35 17.80 -21.30
CA VAL A 201 -14.70 17.92 -19.87
C VAL A 201 -13.44 18.05 -19.01
N LEU A 202 -12.38 17.30 -19.34
CA LEU A 202 -11.14 17.27 -18.57
C LEU A 202 -10.38 18.61 -18.59
N LYS A 203 -10.52 19.38 -19.68
CA LYS A 203 -9.94 20.73 -19.82
C LYS A 203 -10.48 21.75 -18.82
N PHE A 204 -11.62 21.51 -18.17
CA PHE A 204 -12.13 22.41 -17.15
C PHE A 204 -11.38 22.28 -15.81
N ILE A 205 -10.57 21.24 -15.63
CA ILE A 205 -9.86 21.00 -14.36
C ILE A 205 -8.54 21.79 -14.35
N PRO A 206 -8.36 22.75 -13.41
CA PRO A 206 -7.13 23.53 -13.30
C PRO A 206 -6.03 22.72 -12.60
N MET A 207 -4.79 22.82 -13.08
CA MET A 207 -3.63 22.11 -12.53
C MET A 207 -3.39 22.38 -11.03
N PRO A 208 -3.57 23.61 -10.52
CA PRO A 208 -3.47 23.90 -9.09
C PRO A 208 -4.35 23.04 -8.17
N VAL A 209 -5.54 22.63 -8.62
CA VAL A 209 -6.46 21.79 -7.82
C VAL A 209 -5.89 20.38 -7.68
N LEU A 210 -5.32 19.83 -8.76
CA LEU A 210 -4.69 18.51 -8.76
C LEU A 210 -3.50 18.46 -7.80
N TYR A 211 -2.66 19.51 -7.78
CA TYR A 211 -1.55 19.59 -6.80
C TYR A 211 -2.04 19.59 -5.35
N GLY A 212 -3.18 20.24 -5.05
CA GLY A 212 -3.79 20.20 -3.72
C GLY A 212 -4.25 18.80 -3.31
N VAL A 213 -4.82 18.04 -4.24
CA VAL A 213 -5.21 16.64 -4.03
C VAL A 213 -4.01 15.73 -3.85
N PHE A 214 -2.97 15.89 -4.67
CA PHE A 214 -1.72 15.13 -4.52
C PHE A 214 -1.07 15.39 -3.16
N LEU A 215 -1.06 16.65 -2.70
CA LEU A 215 -0.59 17.00 -1.36
C LEU A 215 -1.41 16.30 -0.26
N TYR A 216 -2.75 16.30 -0.38
CA TYR A 216 -3.63 15.59 0.55
C TYR A 216 -3.33 14.09 0.59
N MET A 217 -3.23 13.42 -0.57
CA MET A 217 -2.90 11.99 -0.64
C MET A 217 -1.52 11.70 -0.03
N GLY A 218 -0.54 12.58 -0.28
CA GLY A 218 0.79 12.51 0.34
C GLY A 218 0.72 12.55 1.86
N VAL A 219 0.10 13.57 2.44
CA VAL A 219 -0.03 13.72 3.90
C VAL A 219 -0.84 12.56 4.52
N ALA A 220 -1.95 12.17 3.88
CA ALA A 220 -2.78 11.06 4.36
C ALA A 220 -2.02 9.73 4.33
N SER A 221 -1.16 9.50 3.32
CA SER A 221 -0.29 8.32 3.24
C SER A 221 0.67 8.25 4.43
N LEU A 222 1.38 9.35 4.71
CA LEU A 222 2.35 9.48 5.80
C LEU A 222 1.70 9.34 7.18
N LYS A 223 0.55 9.97 7.42
CA LYS A 223 -0.16 9.88 8.71
C LYS A 223 -0.49 8.42 9.06
N GLY A 224 -0.93 7.64 8.08
CA GLY A 224 -1.21 6.22 8.26
C GLY A 224 0.03 5.38 8.61
N MET A 225 1.20 5.72 8.04
CA MET A 225 2.46 5.06 8.36
C MET A 225 2.93 5.41 9.78
N GLN A 226 2.93 6.70 10.13
CA GLN A 226 3.36 7.19 11.43
C GLN A 226 2.51 6.65 12.59
N ASP A 227 1.18 6.59 12.39
CA ASP A 227 0.25 6.07 13.40
C ASP A 227 0.47 4.57 13.65
N ASN A 228 0.78 3.80 12.60
CA ASN A 228 1.09 2.38 12.74
C ASN A 228 2.42 2.17 13.48
N THR A 229 3.45 2.98 13.18
CA THR A 229 4.74 2.94 13.88
C THR A 229 4.56 3.24 15.37
N ARG A 230 3.84 4.32 15.72
CA ARG A 230 3.56 4.67 17.13
C ARG A 230 2.77 3.58 17.85
N ARG A 231 1.80 2.95 17.20
CA ARG A 231 1.07 1.82 17.78
C ARG A 231 2.01 0.65 18.08
N ARG A 232 2.91 0.31 17.16
CA ARG A 232 3.90 -0.76 17.38
C ARG A 232 4.81 -0.46 18.56
N GLU A 233 5.32 0.77 18.67
CA GLU A 233 6.12 1.20 19.81
C GLU A 233 5.34 1.06 21.13
N SER A 234 4.08 1.49 21.16
CA SER A 234 3.24 1.37 22.37
C SER A 234 2.97 -0.08 22.78
N VAL A 235 2.80 -0.99 21.81
CA VAL A 235 2.60 -2.42 22.06
C VAL A 235 3.89 -3.08 22.53
N SER A 236 5.02 -2.75 21.90
CA SER A 236 6.35 -3.21 22.32
C SER A 236 6.67 -2.75 23.75
N ALA A 237 6.43 -1.48 24.07
CA ALA A 237 6.64 -0.93 25.40
C ALA A 237 5.73 -1.60 26.46
N ARG A 238 4.47 -1.92 26.12
CA ARG A 238 3.59 -2.71 27.00
C ARG A 238 4.09 -4.14 27.20
N ARG A 239 4.60 -4.78 26.15
CA ARG A 239 5.15 -6.14 26.22
C ARG A 239 6.41 -6.19 27.07
N GLU A 240 7.28 -5.20 26.96
CA GLU A 240 8.46 -5.06 27.81
C GLU A 240 8.08 -4.80 29.27
N ARG A 241 7.12 -3.90 29.52
CA ARG A 241 6.55 -3.69 30.86
C ARG A 241 5.98 -4.97 31.46
N CYS A 242 5.31 -5.80 30.65
CA CYS A 242 4.76 -7.09 31.08
C CYS A 242 5.84 -8.12 31.42
N LYS A 243 7.01 -8.08 30.75
CA LYS A 243 8.16 -8.94 31.08
C LYS A 243 8.89 -8.49 32.34
N SER A 244 8.90 -7.18 32.62
CA SER A 244 9.51 -6.63 33.84
C SER A 244 8.63 -6.74 35.08
N LEU A 245 7.36 -7.14 34.93
CA LEU A 245 6.48 -7.39 36.06
C LEU A 245 6.97 -8.68 36.76
N PRO A 246 7.25 -8.65 38.08
CA PRO A 246 7.67 -9.84 38.81
C PRO A 246 6.60 -10.93 38.72
N ALA A 247 7.04 -12.19 38.62
CA ALA A 247 6.20 -13.38 38.46
C ALA A 247 5.39 -13.74 39.73
N THR A 248 4.81 -12.75 40.40
CA THR A 248 3.95 -12.89 41.58
C THR A 248 2.49 -12.48 41.31
N ALA A 249 2.10 -12.35 40.04
CA ALA A 249 0.71 -12.09 39.64
C ALA A 249 -0.10 -13.39 39.39
N ASN A 250 0.24 -14.48 40.07
CA ASN A 250 -0.59 -15.68 40.22
C ASN A 250 -1.19 -15.73 41.63
N MET A 251 -1.78 -14.61 42.07
CA MET A 251 -2.72 -14.63 43.19
C MET A 251 -4.04 -14.10 42.67
N GLY A 252 -5.06 -14.97 42.79
CA GLY A 252 -6.37 -14.79 42.17
C GLY A 252 -6.94 -13.40 42.40
N PHE A 253 -7.37 -12.78 41.31
CA PHE A 253 -8.18 -11.58 41.34
C PHE A 253 -9.57 -11.95 41.88
N ARG A 254 -9.72 -12.09 43.21
CA ARG A 254 -11.00 -11.91 43.89
C ARG A 254 -11.08 -10.46 44.34
N PRO A 255 -12.09 -9.68 43.92
CA PRO A 255 -12.28 -8.34 44.46
C PRO A 255 -12.92 -8.47 45.84
N HIS A 256 -12.11 -8.53 46.89
CA HIS A 256 -12.54 -8.10 48.21
C HIS A 256 -11.85 -6.77 48.49
N LEU A 257 -12.64 -5.70 48.45
CA LEU A 257 -12.31 -4.42 49.05
C LEU A 257 -12.29 -4.60 50.58
N PRO A 258 -11.18 -4.29 51.29
CA PRO A 258 -11.25 -3.99 52.69
C PRO A 258 -11.37 -2.47 52.87
N SER A 259 -12.29 -2.12 53.74
CA SER A 259 -12.47 -0.81 54.37
C SER A 259 -11.16 -0.27 54.96
N VAL A 260 -11.09 1.05 54.93
CA VAL A 260 -10.13 1.91 55.62
C VAL A 260 -10.07 1.54 57.10
N ASP A 261 -8.86 1.31 57.62
CA ASP A 261 -8.52 1.64 59.00
C ASP A 261 -7.11 2.21 59.05
N GLU A 262 -7.02 3.35 59.69
CA GLU A 262 -5.88 4.22 59.85
C GLU A 262 -5.18 3.86 61.17
N THR A 263 -3.93 3.40 61.13
CA THR A 263 -2.93 3.69 62.18
C THR A 263 -1.52 3.20 61.83
N ALA A 264 -0.56 4.11 62.01
CA ALA A 264 0.88 3.90 62.18
C ALA A 264 1.73 3.35 61.01
N MET A 265 2.39 4.26 60.26
CA MET A 265 3.72 3.97 59.70
C MET A 265 4.51 5.24 59.35
N ASN A 266 5.26 5.73 60.34
CA ASN A 266 6.53 6.47 60.31
C ASN A 266 6.94 7.32 59.07
N THR A 267 7.28 8.57 59.37
CA THR A 267 7.87 9.64 58.54
C THR A 267 9.20 9.30 57.85
N HIS A 268 9.75 8.09 58.03
CA HIS A 268 11.02 7.66 57.42
C HIS A 268 10.89 7.11 55.98
N ASN A 269 9.66 6.96 55.47
CA ASN A 269 9.40 6.39 54.14
C ASN A 269 9.07 7.41 53.03
N LEU A 270 8.77 8.68 53.34
CA LEU A 270 8.50 9.69 52.31
C LEU A 270 9.73 10.01 51.45
N ASN A 271 10.91 10.07 52.06
CA ASN A 271 12.15 10.36 51.34
C ASN A 271 12.58 9.22 50.40
N ALA A 272 12.19 7.97 50.69
CA ALA A 272 12.43 6.82 49.83
C ALA A 272 11.46 6.76 48.64
N PHE A 273 10.23 7.26 48.84
CA PHE A 273 9.21 7.32 47.79
C PHE A 273 9.50 8.46 46.79
N ASP A 274 9.93 9.64 47.27
CA ASP A 274 10.30 10.76 46.39
C ASP A 274 11.57 10.46 45.57
N LYS A 275 12.55 9.74 46.15
CA LYS A 275 13.74 9.29 45.41
C LYS A 275 13.42 8.25 44.33
N ARG A 276 12.38 7.42 44.52
CA ARG A 276 11.88 6.49 43.49
C ARG A 276 11.09 7.21 42.41
N GLN A 277 10.28 8.22 42.76
CA GLN A 277 9.54 9.02 41.78
C GLN A 277 10.45 9.88 40.89
N ARG A 278 11.48 10.54 41.45
CA ARG A 278 12.47 11.29 40.64
C ARG A 278 13.29 10.39 39.72
N LYS A 279 13.61 9.16 40.14
CA LYS A 279 14.33 8.18 39.32
C LYS A 279 13.48 7.65 38.15
N ILE A 280 12.16 7.61 38.31
CA ILE A 280 11.20 7.27 37.24
C ILE A 280 11.01 8.45 36.27
N SER A 281 10.94 9.70 36.75
CA SER A 281 10.86 10.88 35.88
C SER A 281 12.14 11.14 35.07
N LEU A 282 13.32 10.86 35.63
CA LEU A 282 14.60 10.97 34.90
C LEU A 282 14.81 9.85 33.85
N MET A 283 14.12 8.71 33.98
CA MET A 283 14.08 7.66 32.95
C MET A 283 13.09 7.97 31.81
N ALA A 284 12.33 9.07 31.88
CA ALA A 284 11.27 9.41 30.94
C ALA A 284 11.68 10.38 29.82
N LEU A 285 12.96 10.79 29.72
CA LEU A 285 13.48 11.49 28.56
C LEU A 285 14.20 10.50 27.64
N PRO A 286 13.63 10.12 26.48
CA PRO A 286 14.30 9.22 25.57
C PRO A 286 15.48 9.93 24.89
N ASP A 287 16.69 9.51 25.23
CA ASP A 287 17.96 9.93 24.60
C ASP A 287 17.93 9.63 23.08
N GLU A 288 18.34 10.60 22.26
CA GLU A 288 18.36 10.55 20.79
C GLU A 288 19.10 9.31 20.24
N ARG A 289 20.08 8.80 21.01
CA ARG A 289 20.81 7.56 20.70
C ARG A 289 19.94 6.30 20.75
N THR A 290 18.88 6.28 21.55
CA THR A 290 17.91 5.17 21.61
C THR A 290 17.01 5.17 20.37
N TYR A 291 16.67 6.35 19.85
CA TYR A 291 15.88 6.51 18.63
C TYR A 291 16.67 6.06 17.40
N ARG A 292 17.96 6.44 17.29
CA ARG A 292 18.84 6.00 16.20
C ARG A 292 19.07 4.47 16.23
N LYS A 293 19.32 3.88 17.41
CA LYS A 293 19.49 2.42 17.55
C LYS A 293 18.19 1.62 17.31
N SER A 294 17.02 2.19 17.62
CA SER A 294 15.72 1.58 17.32
C SER A 294 15.41 1.62 15.82
N SER A 295 15.72 2.75 15.15
CA SER A 295 15.61 2.88 13.69
C SER A 295 16.56 1.92 12.96
N GLU A 296 17.83 1.84 13.36
CA GLU A 296 18.80 0.89 12.80
C GLU A 296 18.42 -0.58 13.06
N ARG A 297 17.79 -0.90 14.20
CA ARG A 297 17.25 -2.24 14.47
C ARG A 297 15.96 -2.52 13.68
N SER A 298 15.12 -1.53 13.41
CA SER A 298 13.93 -1.71 12.57
C SER A 298 14.33 -1.93 11.12
N ILE A 299 15.29 -1.15 10.60
CA ILE A 299 15.82 -1.32 9.24
C ILE A 299 16.56 -2.65 9.10
N ASN A 300 17.42 -3.03 10.06
CA ASN A 300 18.07 -4.33 10.03
C ASN A 300 17.10 -5.50 10.24
N SER A 301 16.05 -5.34 11.04
CA SER A 301 15.06 -6.42 11.22
C SER A 301 14.12 -6.55 10.04
N ASP A 302 13.72 -5.46 9.36
CA ASP A 302 12.94 -5.48 8.13
C ASP A 302 13.77 -5.99 6.93
N PHE A 303 15.07 -5.69 6.88
CA PHE A 303 16.01 -6.25 5.89
C PHE A 303 16.28 -7.74 6.14
N GLN A 304 16.53 -8.13 7.40
CA GLN A 304 16.69 -9.55 7.79
C GLN A 304 15.40 -10.35 7.63
N LEU A 305 14.22 -9.76 7.85
CA LEU A 305 12.93 -10.40 7.55
C LEU A 305 12.72 -10.56 6.04
N SER A 306 13.12 -9.58 5.24
CA SER A 306 13.03 -9.67 3.77
C SER A 306 13.99 -10.73 3.22
N VAL A 307 15.24 -10.79 3.71
CA VAL A 307 16.22 -11.82 3.35
C VAL A 307 15.80 -13.20 3.88
N SER A 308 15.26 -13.29 5.10
CA SER A 308 14.75 -14.54 5.66
C SER A 308 13.52 -15.03 4.90
N CYS A 309 12.62 -14.14 4.47
CA CYS A 309 11.50 -14.50 3.61
C CYS A 309 11.96 -14.92 2.21
N LEU A 310 12.98 -14.27 1.64
CA LEU A 310 13.56 -14.64 0.36
C LEU A 310 14.20 -16.04 0.43
N ASN A 311 14.98 -16.33 1.47
CA ASN A 311 15.55 -17.66 1.70
C ASN A 311 14.48 -18.72 1.97
N ARG A 312 13.39 -18.36 2.67
CA ARG A 312 12.28 -19.28 2.92
C ARG A 312 11.49 -19.59 1.65
N SER A 313 11.31 -18.60 0.76
CA SER A 313 10.71 -18.78 -0.56
C SER A 313 11.58 -19.66 -1.47
N LEU A 314 12.91 -19.45 -1.49
CA LEU A 314 13.85 -20.30 -2.23
C LEU A 314 13.89 -21.75 -1.70
N SER A 315 13.76 -21.93 -0.38
CA SER A 315 13.69 -23.26 0.23
C SER A 315 12.35 -23.97 -0.08
N GLN A 316 11.25 -23.22 -0.16
CA GLN A 316 9.94 -23.75 -0.59
C GLN A 316 9.95 -24.16 -2.06
N GLU A 317 10.61 -23.39 -2.93
CA GLU A 317 10.78 -23.71 -4.36
C GLU A 317 11.49 -25.04 -4.60
N ASN A 318 12.55 -25.34 -3.81
CA ASN A 318 13.26 -26.61 -3.91
C ASN A 318 12.41 -27.81 -3.43
N THR A 319 11.55 -27.58 -2.42
CA THR A 319 10.72 -28.65 -1.84
C THR A 319 9.49 -28.96 -2.71
N ASP A 320 8.91 -27.94 -3.35
CA ASP A 320 7.78 -28.09 -4.26
C ASP A 320 8.20 -28.58 -5.65
N GLY A 321 9.42 -28.26 -6.10
CA GLY A 321 10.03 -28.86 -7.30
C GLY A 321 10.17 -30.38 -7.19
N ILE A 322 10.75 -30.87 -6.07
CA ILE A 322 10.91 -32.31 -5.81
C ILE A 322 9.55 -33.01 -5.72
N ARG A 323 8.56 -32.40 -5.04
CA ARG A 323 7.22 -32.97 -4.88
C ARG A 323 6.44 -33.07 -6.20
N ASN A 324 6.58 -32.07 -7.07
CA ASN A 324 5.92 -32.07 -8.38
C ASN A 324 6.55 -33.07 -9.36
N GLN A 325 7.86 -33.31 -9.26
CA GLN A 325 8.56 -34.33 -10.04
C GLN A 325 8.13 -35.75 -9.62
N GLU A 326 7.96 -35.99 -8.31
CA GLU A 326 7.48 -37.26 -7.77
C GLU A 326 6.00 -37.55 -8.16
N ILE A 327 5.16 -36.50 -8.25
CA ILE A 327 3.77 -36.62 -8.70
C ILE A 327 3.69 -36.87 -10.22
N PHE A 328 4.61 -36.29 -11.00
CA PHE A 328 4.66 -36.51 -12.45
C PHE A 328 5.08 -37.95 -12.78
N ASP A 329 6.05 -38.52 -12.06
CA ASP A 329 6.47 -39.92 -12.23
C ASP A 329 5.39 -40.93 -11.81
N LYS A 330 4.65 -40.64 -10.73
CA LYS A 330 3.50 -41.45 -10.29
C LYS A 330 2.31 -41.40 -11.26
N ARG A 331 2.20 -40.36 -12.11
CA ARG A 331 1.17 -40.28 -13.17
C ARG A 331 1.58 -41.01 -14.45
N LYS A 332 2.88 -41.13 -14.74
CA LYS A 332 3.37 -41.84 -15.93
C LYS A 332 3.24 -43.37 -15.81
N THR A 333 3.32 -43.89 -14.58
CA THR A 333 3.13 -45.32 -14.25
C THR A 333 1.66 -45.76 -14.15
N ARG A 334 0.69 -44.84 -14.12
CA ARG A 334 -0.76 -45.13 -14.00
C ARG A 334 -1.58 -44.88 -15.27
N ARG A 335 -1.03 -45.12 -16.47
CA ARG A 335 -1.87 -45.25 -17.68
C ARG A 335 -2.12 -46.74 -17.96
N PRO A 336 -3.34 -47.27 -17.77
CA PRO A 336 -3.71 -48.56 -18.31
C PRO A 336 -3.97 -48.45 -19.82
N SER A 337 -3.38 -49.37 -20.57
CA SER A 337 -3.61 -49.61 -22.00
C SER A 337 -5.09 -49.85 -22.25
N LEU A 338 -5.77 -48.95 -22.96
CA LEU A 338 -7.19 -49.09 -23.27
C LEU A 338 -7.37 -49.78 -24.64
N LEU A 339 -8.08 -50.89 -24.56
CA LEU A 339 -8.26 -52.00 -25.48
C LEU A 339 -9.13 -51.63 -26.71
N ALA A 340 -8.91 -52.41 -27.78
CA ALA A 340 -9.58 -52.40 -29.08
C ALA A 340 -11.12 -52.54 -29.05
N ILE A 341 -11.77 -51.95 -30.06
CA ILE A 341 -13.21 -52.03 -30.36
C ILE A 341 -13.40 -53.04 -31.51
N PRO A 342 -14.29 -54.06 -31.42
CA PRO A 342 -14.66 -54.89 -32.58
C PRO A 342 -15.91 -54.33 -33.29
N PRO A 343 -16.10 -54.58 -34.60
CA PRO A 343 -17.23 -54.05 -35.36
C PRO A 343 -18.49 -54.94 -35.26
N PRO A 344 -19.71 -54.38 -35.44
CA PRO A 344 -20.95 -55.15 -35.32
C PRO A 344 -21.33 -55.85 -36.64
N THR A 345 -21.77 -57.09 -36.51
CA THR A 345 -22.46 -57.87 -37.54
C THR A 345 -23.95 -57.47 -37.62
N LEU A 346 -24.48 -57.33 -38.83
CA LEU A 346 -25.91 -57.22 -39.10
C LEU A 346 -26.23 -58.17 -40.27
N HIS A 347 -27.09 -59.13 -39.99
CA HIS A 347 -27.64 -60.11 -40.91
C HIS A 347 -28.92 -59.56 -41.57
N GLU A 348 -29.12 -60.01 -42.81
CA GLU A 348 -30.25 -59.85 -43.75
C GLU A 348 -30.26 -58.61 -44.65
#